data_AF-A0A370HQF0-F1
#
_entry.id   AF-A0A370HQF0-F1
#
_cell.length_a   1.000
_cell.length_b   1.000
_cell.length_c   1.000
_cell.angle_alpha   90.00
_cell.angle_beta   90.00
_cell.angle_gamma   90.00
#
_symmetry.space_group_name_H-M   'P 1'
#
loop_
_entity.id
_entity.type
_entity.pdbx_description
1 polymer ?
#
loop_
_entity_poly.entity_id
_entity_poly.type
_entity_poly.pdbx_seq_one_letter_code
_entity_poly.pdbx_strand_id
1 'polypeptide(L)'
;MFYSSFTTDSSINALLATSTGSLLMSASSISSSYEPSAVGTTSSSPFLPSNDAGPMQTFIGGDALAVGDDTTASGDIDVQSMSSGPLQLSGGIASFSAAAQSADGDPVYADANTYAGAEGADIVLAPTIVSSGGDDTYMAETSQTFLLAANIDGFDLPGGTLIIDPTLENDGLGGGGAPLIGGNLATFDADANAQGNYTLVDVQYDVLTVDNQLSAVSGIVITEVA
;
A
#
# COMPACT_ATOMS: atom_id res chain seq x y z
N MET A 1 -2.89 0.47 46.31
CA MET A 1 -2.98 -0.87 46.93
C MET A 1 -4.43 -1.30 46.86
N PHE A 2 -4.82 -1.99 45.79
CA PHE A 2 -6.16 -2.54 45.59
C PHE A 2 -5.98 -4.02 45.22
N TYR A 3 -6.60 -4.89 46.00
CA TYR A 3 -6.73 -6.32 45.73
C TYR A 3 -8.06 -6.56 45.02
N SER A 4 -8.04 -7.29 43.91
CA SER A 4 -9.21 -8.02 43.42
C SER A 4 -8.75 -9.35 42.84
N SER A 5 -9.06 -10.41 43.59
CA SER A 5 -8.87 -11.82 43.25
C SER A 5 -9.93 -12.29 42.27
N PHE A 6 -9.52 -13.03 41.23
CA PHE A 6 -10.41 -13.83 40.40
C PHE A 6 -10.05 -15.33 40.53
N THR A 7 -11.06 -16.10 40.91
CA THR A 7 -11.23 -17.57 40.89
C THR A 7 -12.71 -17.72 40.53
N THR A 8 -13.22 -18.61 39.70
CA THR A 8 -12.85 -19.90 39.08
C THR A 8 -14.00 -20.14 38.09
N ASP A 9 -13.81 -20.86 36.98
CA ASP A 9 -14.58 -22.09 36.79
C ASP A 9 -14.08 -22.91 35.60
N SER A 10 -14.17 -24.22 35.78
CA SER A 10 -13.79 -25.25 34.83
C SER A 10 -14.96 -26.21 34.73
N SER A 11 -15.64 -26.28 33.58
CA SER A 11 -16.44 -27.45 33.19
C SER A 11 -16.70 -27.52 31.68
N ILE A 12 -16.07 -28.52 31.07
CA ILE A 12 -16.62 -29.58 30.19
C ILE A 12 -17.80 -29.19 29.27
N ASN A 13 -17.58 -29.29 27.96
CA ASN A 13 -18.51 -29.98 27.06
C ASN A 13 -17.74 -30.65 25.92
N ALA A 14 -17.70 -31.98 25.97
CA ALA A 14 -17.28 -32.83 24.86
C ALA A 14 -18.43 -32.88 23.84
N LEU A 15 -18.22 -32.30 22.66
CA LEU A 15 -19.16 -32.39 21.55
C LEU A 15 -18.69 -33.49 20.58
N LEU A 16 -19.41 -34.60 20.59
CA LEU A 16 -19.36 -35.65 19.57
C LEU A 16 -19.94 -35.09 18.26
N ALA A 17 -19.14 -35.02 17.21
CA ALA A 17 -19.62 -34.81 15.85
C ALA A 17 -19.15 -35.96 14.96
N THR A 18 -20.08 -36.88 14.68
CA THR A 18 -20.00 -37.84 13.58
C THR A 18 -20.06 -37.09 12.26
N SER A 19 -18.96 -37.09 11.51
CA SER A 19 -18.92 -36.67 10.10
C SER A 19 -18.66 -37.90 9.22
N THR A 20 -19.71 -38.38 8.56
CA THR A 20 -19.60 -39.24 7.38
C THR A 20 -20.53 -38.68 6.32
N GLY A 21 -19.98 -37.79 5.50
CA GLY A 21 -20.63 -37.18 4.36
C GLY A 21 -19.58 -36.72 3.37
N SER A 22 -18.98 -37.68 2.67
CA SER A 22 -18.10 -37.42 1.53
C SER A 22 -18.93 -36.85 0.38
N LEU A 23 -18.88 -35.52 0.21
CA LEU A 23 -19.21 -34.85 -1.04
C LEU A 23 -17.88 -34.47 -1.70
N LEU A 24 -17.51 -35.25 -2.71
CA LEU A 24 -16.45 -34.92 -3.66
C LEU A 24 -16.86 -33.67 -4.44
N MET A 25 -16.55 -32.49 -3.91
CA MET A 25 -16.43 -31.28 -4.71
C MET A 25 -15.00 -31.25 -5.26
N SER A 26 -14.89 -31.40 -6.58
CA SER A 26 -13.65 -31.16 -7.29
C SER A 26 -13.30 -29.68 -7.18
N ALA A 27 -12.43 -29.34 -6.22
CA ALA A 27 -11.76 -28.05 -6.22
C ALA A 27 -10.85 -27.99 -7.45
N SER A 28 -11.26 -27.22 -8.45
CA SER A 28 -10.35 -26.77 -9.50
C SER A 28 -9.39 -25.77 -8.87
N SER A 29 -8.24 -26.23 -8.41
CA SER A 29 -7.12 -25.36 -8.05
C SER A 29 -6.69 -24.62 -9.31
N ILE A 30 -7.15 -23.38 -9.48
CA ILE A 30 -6.51 -22.42 -10.38
C ILE A 30 -5.17 -22.08 -9.73
N SER A 31 -4.15 -22.84 -10.12
CA SER A 31 -2.76 -22.46 -9.92
C SER A 31 -2.52 -21.24 -10.81
N SER A 32 -2.71 -20.03 -10.27
CA SER A 32 -2.11 -18.85 -10.88
C SER A 32 -0.61 -18.93 -10.56
N SER A 33 0.16 -19.43 -11.52
CA SER A 33 1.61 -19.31 -11.51
C SER A 33 1.95 -17.82 -11.63
N TYR A 34 2.00 -17.13 -10.48
CA TYR A 34 2.64 -15.83 -10.38
C TYR A 34 4.15 -16.10 -10.51
N GLU A 35 4.65 -16.04 -11.73
CA GLU A 35 6.08 -15.93 -11.98
C GLU A 35 6.47 -14.52 -11.51
N PRO A 36 7.23 -14.35 -10.41
CA PRO A 36 7.77 -13.03 -10.07
C PRO A 36 8.56 -12.56 -11.29
N SER A 37 8.15 -11.43 -11.86
CA SER A 37 8.87 -10.82 -12.98
C SER A 37 10.32 -10.65 -12.53
N ALA A 38 11.22 -11.35 -13.23
CA ALA A 38 12.64 -11.27 -13.00
C ALA A 38 13.03 -9.80 -12.99
N VAL A 39 13.56 -9.35 -11.85
CA VAL A 39 14.22 -8.06 -11.68
C VAL A 39 15.16 -7.87 -12.87
N GLY A 40 14.75 -7.02 -13.80
CA GLY A 40 15.53 -6.67 -14.96
C GLY A 40 16.78 -5.97 -14.45
N THR A 41 17.92 -6.63 -14.55
CA THR A 41 19.21 -5.98 -14.32
C THR A 41 19.42 -5.01 -15.48
N THR A 42 19.08 -3.74 -15.25
CA THR A 42 19.40 -2.66 -16.17
C THR A 42 20.92 -2.60 -16.30
N SER A 43 21.39 -2.83 -17.52
CA SER A 43 22.77 -2.68 -17.94
C SER A 43 23.22 -1.26 -17.63
N SER A 44 23.96 -1.07 -16.54
CA SER A 44 24.59 0.19 -16.18
C SER A 44 25.68 0.53 -17.20
N SER A 45 25.37 1.42 -18.13
CA SER A 45 26.39 2.24 -18.77
C SER A 45 27.19 2.93 -17.66
N PRO A 46 28.54 2.99 -17.72
CA PRO A 46 29.32 3.71 -16.73
C PRO A 46 28.85 5.16 -16.71
N PHE A 47 28.14 5.51 -15.63
CA PHE A 47 27.61 6.84 -15.38
C PHE A 47 28.81 7.77 -15.21
N LEU A 48 29.01 8.69 -16.15
CA LEU A 48 29.86 9.84 -15.91
C LEU A 48 29.04 10.76 -14.99
N PRO A 49 29.55 11.16 -13.82
CA PRO A 49 28.83 12.06 -12.93
C PRO A 49 28.52 13.35 -13.70
N SER A 50 27.25 13.63 -13.92
CA SER A 50 26.81 14.91 -14.43
C SER A 50 26.69 15.86 -13.24
N ASN A 51 27.60 16.82 -13.14
CA ASN A 51 27.55 17.89 -12.14
C ASN A 51 26.39 18.89 -12.35
N ASP A 52 25.35 18.52 -13.09
CA ASP A 52 24.14 19.35 -13.20
C ASP A 52 23.17 18.84 -12.13
N ALA A 53 23.07 19.58 -11.03
CA ALA A 53 21.99 19.45 -10.05
C ALA A 53 20.67 19.80 -10.75
N GLY A 54 20.11 18.80 -11.44
CA GLY A 54 18.79 18.87 -12.03
C GLY A 54 17.71 18.96 -10.96
N PRO A 55 16.45 19.21 -11.37
CA PRO A 55 15.33 19.09 -10.47
C PRO A 55 15.22 17.64 -9.95
N MET A 56 14.91 17.48 -8.66
CA MET A 56 14.49 16.19 -8.12
C MET A 56 12.99 16.07 -8.29
N GLN A 57 12.57 15.03 -9.00
CA GLN A 57 11.17 14.68 -9.17
C GLN A 57 10.87 13.45 -8.32
N THR A 58 9.76 13.46 -7.60
CA THR A 58 9.30 12.32 -6.83
C THR A 58 7.87 11.98 -7.14
N PHE A 59 7.52 10.70 -7.02
CA PHE A 59 6.15 10.24 -7.12
C PHE A 59 5.84 9.27 -5.99
N ILE A 60 4.60 9.28 -5.53
CA ILE A 60 4.05 8.30 -4.60
C ILE A 60 2.58 8.10 -4.93
N GLY A 61 2.12 6.86 -4.86
CA GLY A 61 0.77 6.52 -5.26
C GLY A 61 0.38 5.11 -4.88
N GLY A 62 -0.77 4.70 -5.40
CA GLY A 62 -1.33 3.39 -5.16
C GLY A 62 -2.69 3.20 -5.80
N ASP A 63 -3.27 2.05 -5.50
CA ASP A 63 -4.60 1.64 -5.89
C ASP A 63 -5.20 0.70 -4.83
N ALA A 64 -6.52 0.70 -4.73
CA ALA A 64 -7.28 -0.21 -3.90
C ALA A 64 -8.57 -0.62 -4.61
N LEU A 65 -8.88 -1.91 -4.55
CA LEU A 65 -9.99 -2.55 -5.25
C LEU A 65 -10.70 -3.51 -4.31
N ALA A 66 -12.02 -3.36 -4.18
CA ALA A 66 -12.88 -4.23 -3.38
C ALA A 66 -14.09 -4.68 -4.21
N VAL A 67 -14.38 -5.99 -4.21
CA VAL A 67 -15.49 -6.63 -4.92
C VAL A 67 -16.32 -7.44 -3.93
N GLY A 68 -17.62 -7.15 -3.83
CA GLY A 68 -18.55 -7.77 -2.88
C GLY A 68 -19.87 -7.00 -2.78
N ASP A 69 -20.72 -7.39 -1.82
CA ASP A 69 -21.99 -6.73 -1.53
C ASP A 69 -21.73 -5.38 -0.85
N ASP A 70 -20.99 -5.42 0.25
CA ASP A 70 -20.51 -4.25 0.97
C ASP A 70 -19.01 -4.07 0.69
N THR A 71 -18.61 -2.91 0.15
CA THR A 71 -17.23 -2.67 -0.26
C THR A 71 -16.72 -1.32 0.22
N THR A 72 -15.49 -1.26 0.72
CA THR A 72 -14.78 -0.04 1.04
C THR A 72 -13.45 -0.03 0.29
N ALA A 73 -13.14 1.07 -0.40
CA ALA A 73 -11.81 1.33 -0.94
C ALA A 73 -11.38 2.75 -0.54
N SER A 74 -10.18 2.92 0.01
CA SER A 74 -9.68 4.22 0.43
C SER A 74 -8.23 4.42 0.04
N GLY A 75 -7.89 5.61 -0.42
CA GLY A 75 -6.51 6.07 -0.63
C GLY A 75 -6.26 7.37 0.12
N ASP A 76 -5.09 7.47 0.74
CA ASP A 76 -4.60 8.65 1.44
C ASP A 76 -3.14 8.88 1.03
N ILE A 77 -2.80 10.09 0.64
CA ILE A 77 -1.43 10.47 0.26
C ILE A 77 -1.05 11.80 0.93
N ASP A 78 0.01 11.80 1.75
CA ASP A 78 0.66 13.03 2.27
C ASP A 78 2.07 13.13 1.68
N VAL A 79 2.39 14.24 1.03
CA VAL A 79 3.72 14.51 0.47
C VAL A 79 4.17 15.93 0.78
N GLN A 80 5.41 16.04 1.23
CA GLN A 80 6.11 17.30 1.42
C GLN A 80 7.46 17.27 0.72
N SER A 81 7.67 18.23 -0.18
CA SER A 81 8.94 18.44 -0.84
C SER A 81 9.46 19.84 -0.56
N MET A 82 10.78 19.97 -0.43
CA MET A 82 11.44 21.25 -0.21
C MET A 82 12.77 21.33 -0.96
N SER A 83 13.09 22.51 -1.46
CA SER A 83 14.43 22.90 -1.94
C SER A 83 14.96 24.05 -1.08
N SER A 84 16.17 23.89 -0.56
CA SER A 84 16.84 24.88 0.28
C SER A 84 18.35 24.87 0.04
N GLY A 85 18.81 25.75 -0.86
CA GLY A 85 20.24 25.86 -1.18
C GLY A 85 20.70 24.62 -1.95
N PRO A 86 21.76 23.92 -1.50
CA PRO A 86 22.24 22.71 -2.18
C PRO A 86 21.41 21.46 -1.86
N LEU A 87 20.37 21.56 -1.04
CA LEU A 87 19.62 20.40 -0.56
C LEU A 87 18.19 20.41 -1.11
N GLN A 88 17.80 19.32 -1.75
CA GLN A 88 16.43 19.01 -2.11
C GLN A 88 15.99 17.76 -1.31
N LEU A 89 14.82 17.83 -0.70
CA LEU A 89 14.23 16.74 0.08
C LEU A 89 12.78 16.54 -0.32
N SER A 90 12.34 15.29 -0.41
CA SER A 90 10.93 14.92 -0.55
C SER A 90 10.63 13.77 0.39
N GLY A 91 9.54 13.88 1.14
CA GLY A 91 9.09 12.83 2.03
C GLY A 91 7.58 12.71 1.94
N GLY A 92 7.07 11.49 2.07
CA GLY A 92 5.64 11.27 2.02
C GLY A 92 5.23 9.88 2.46
N ILE A 93 3.93 9.70 2.60
CA ILE A 93 3.30 8.41 2.91
C ILE A 93 2.10 8.26 1.96
N ALA A 94 1.95 7.08 1.38
CA ALA A 94 0.71 6.66 0.74
C ALA A 94 0.17 5.46 1.49
N SER A 95 -1.14 5.47 1.75
CA SER A 95 -1.86 4.39 2.40
C SER A 95 -3.10 4.07 1.59
N PHE A 96 -3.19 2.84 1.09
CA PHE A 96 -4.33 2.33 0.35
C PHE A 96 -4.92 1.14 1.10
N SER A 97 -6.24 1.07 1.16
CA SER A 97 -6.95 0.01 1.88
C SER A 97 -8.20 -0.39 1.12
N ALA A 98 -8.45 -1.69 1.04
CA ALA A 98 -9.63 -2.29 0.48
C ALA A 98 -10.25 -3.27 1.47
N ALA A 99 -11.57 -3.31 1.54
CA ALA A 99 -12.33 -4.31 2.27
C ALA A 99 -13.61 -4.66 1.51
N ALA A 100 -13.97 -5.94 1.51
CA ALA A 100 -15.18 -6.44 0.88
C ALA A 100 -15.85 -7.48 1.79
N GLN A 101 -17.19 -7.52 1.76
CA GLN A 101 -17.99 -8.53 2.43
C GLN A 101 -19.12 -9.02 1.52
N SER A 102 -19.50 -10.29 1.69
CA SER A 102 -20.75 -10.84 1.16
C SER A 102 -21.62 -11.42 2.28
N ALA A 103 -22.90 -11.08 2.26
CA ALA A 103 -23.88 -11.60 3.21
C ALA A 103 -24.37 -13.01 2.83
N ASP A 104 -24.41 -13.30 1.53
CA ASP A 104 -24.96 -14.55 0.98
C ASP A 104 -23.88 -15.60 0.69
N GLY A 105 -22.61 -15.28 0.98
CA GLY A 105 -21.45 -16.14 0.73
C GLY A 105 -21.00 -16.13 -0.73
N ASP A 106 -21.34 -15.06 -1.47
CA ASP A 106 -20.77 -14.82 -2.79
C ASP A 106 -19.27 -14.51 -2.70
N PRO A 107 -18.50 -14.73 -3.78
CA PRO A 107 -17.07 -14.47 -3.77
C PRO A 107 -16.76 -13.01 -3.43
N VAL A 108 -15.87 -12.82 -2.46
CA VAL A 108 -15.33 -11.52 -2.07
C VAL A 108 -13.87 -11.39 -2.48
N TYR A 109 -13.45 -10.17 -2.81
CA TYR A 109 -12.07 -9.86 -3.15
C TYR A 109 -11.70 -8.46 -2.67
N ALA A 110 -10.50 -8.32 -2.13
CA ALA A 110 -9.90 -7.04 -1.76
C ALA A 110 -8.43 -7.07 -2.13
N ASP A 111 -7.92 -5.97 -2.67
CA ASP A 111 -6.53 -5.76 -3.06
C ASP A 111 -6.15 -4.30 -2.83
N ALA A 112 -4.95 -4.04 -2.35
CA ALA A 112 -4.43 -2.69 -2.15
C ALA A 112 -2.92 -2.67 -2.39
N ASN A 113 -2.46 -1.75 -3.22
CA ASN A 113 -1.06 -1.61 -3.61
C ASN A 113 -0.61 -0.17 -3.45
N THR A 114 0.63 0.03 -3.01
CA THR A 114 1.29 1.34 -2.96
C THR A 114 2.70 1.28 -3.53
N TYR A 115 3.15 2.39 -4.09
CA TYR A 115 4.47 2.51 -4.72
C TYR A 115 4.99 3.94 -4.60
N ALA A 116 6.31 4.09 -4.64
CA ALA A 116 6.97 5.39 -4.63
C ALA A 116 8.30 5.34 -5.40
N GLY A 117 8.80 6.50 -5.81
CA GLY A 117 10.10 6.63 -6.44
C GLY A 117 10.55 8.07 -6.57
N ALA A 118 11.80 8.24 -6.98
CA ALA A 118 12.40 9.54 -7.23
C ALA A 118 13.41 9.48 -8.37
N GLU A 119 13.41 10.51 -9.20
CA GLU A 119 14.41 10.81 -10.23
C GLU A 119 15.23 12.03 -9.79
N GLY A 120 16.53 12.02 -10.07
CA GLY A 120 17.45 13.09 -9.65
C GLY A 120 17.83 13.06 -8.17
N ALA A 121 17.45 12.01 -7.43
CA ALA A 121 17.84 11.81 -6.04
C ALA A 121 19.15 11.03 -5.91
N ASP A 122 19.96 11.37 -4.91
CA ASP A 122 21.12 10.59 -4.47
C ASP A 122 20.72 9.43 -3.56
N ILE A 123 19.66 9.63 -2.78
CA ILE A 123 19.17 8.66 -1.79
C ILE A 123 17.66 8.53 -1.96
N VAL A 124 17.17 7.30 -2.05
CA VAL A 124 15.74 6.96 -2.08
C VAL A 124 15.48 5.84 -1.08
N LEU A 125 14.61 6.11 -0.11
CA LEU A 125 14.05 5.12 0.81
C LEU A 125 12.56 5.01 0.53
N ALA A 126 12.11 3.83 0.08
CA ALA A 126 10.73 3.57 -0.30
C ALA A 126 10.18 2.25 0.30
N PRO A 127 10.28 2.00 1.62
CA PRO A 127 9.77 0.77 2.20
C PRO A 127 8.25 0.70 2.13
N THR A 128 7.73 -0.50 1.85
CA THR A 128 6.30 -0.79 1.80
C THR A 128 5.94 -1.82 2.88
N ILE A 129 4.82 -1.62 3.57
CA ILE A 129 4.22 -2.59 4.48
C ILE A 129 2.87 -3.00 3.90
N VAL A 130 2.67 -4.31 3.73
CA VAL A 130 1.41 -4.90 3.27
C VAL A 130 0.82 -5.75 4.39
N SER A 131 -0.49 -5.68 4.57
CA SER A 131 -1.24 -6.54 5.49
C SER A 131 -2.53 -6.99 4.82
N SER A 132 -2.76 -8.30 4.82
CA SER A 132 -3.97 -8.91 4.31
C SER A 132 -4.66 -9.73 5.40
N GLY A 133 -5.97 -9.88 5.29
CA GLY A 133 -6.76 -10.67 6.23
C GLY A 133 -8.14 -10.95 5.69
N GLY A 134 -8.76 -12.03 6.14
CA GLY A 134 -10.08 -12.41 5.65
C GLY A 134 -10.50 -13.82 6.01
N ASP A 135 -11.71 -14.15 5.60
CA ASP A 135 -12.33 -15.47 5.57
C ASP A 135 -13.18 -15.61 4.29
N ASP A 136 -14.02 -16.65 4.21
CA ASP A 136 -14.83 -16.93 3.02
C ASP A 136 -15.87 -15.83 2.70
N THR A 137 -16.21 -14.97 3.67
CA THR A 137 -17.25 -13.93 3.57
C THR A 137 -16.72 -12.51 3.70
N TYR A 138 -15.43 -12.36 4.02
CA TYR A 138 -14.79 -11.08 4.25
C TYR A 138 -13.35 -11.11 3.74
N MET A 139 -12.94 -10.10 2.98
CA MET A 139 -11.55 -9.91 2.58
C MET A 139 -11.15 -8.47 2.84
N ALA A 140 -9.93 -8.26 3.29
CA ALA A 140 -9.34 -6.95 3.44
C ALA A 140 -7.84 -6.96 3.15
N GLU A 141 -7.38 -5.88 2.56
CA GLU A 141 -5.98 -5.64 2.27
C GLU A 141 -5.63 -4.17 2.54
N THR A 142 -4.43 -3.92 3.02
CA THR A 142 -3.90 -2.58 3.24
C THR A 142 -2.44 -2.55 2.85
N SER A 143 -2.05 -1.53 2.11
CA SER A 143 -0.68 -1.30 1.67
C SER A 143 -0.29 0.13 2.00
N GLN A 144 0.90 0.29 2.58
CA GLN A 144 1.43 1.58 2.98
C GLN A 144 2.88 1.70 2.54
N THR A 145 3.19 2.72 1.75
CA THR A 145 4.56 3.05 1.34
C THR A 145 4.98 4.36 2.01
N PHE A 146 6.16 4.35 2.62
CA PHE A 146 6.85 5.57 3.04
C PHE A 146 7.86 5.96 1.98
N LEU A 147 7.96 7.24 1.64
CA LEU A 147 8.98 7.80 0.76
C LEU A 147 9.87 8.77 1.54
N LEU A 148 11.18 8.65 1.34
CA LEU A 148 12.16 9.69 1.60
C LEU A 148 13.15 9.73 0.44
N ALA A 149 13.22 10.86 -0.26
CA ALA A 149 14.18 11.13 -1.31
C ALA A 149 15.01 12.36 -0.95
N ALA A 150 16.30 12.31 -1.25
CA ALA A 150 17.23 13.41 -1.04
C ALA A 150 18.18 13.56 -2.22
N ASN A 151 18.42 14.81 -2.63
CA ASN A 151 19.46 15.21 -3.57
C ASN A 151 20.30 16.31 -2.92
N ILE A 152 21.62 16.19 -3.01
CA ILE A 152 22.58 17.14 -2.45
C ILE A 152 23.51 17.61 -3.57
N ASP A 153 23.35 18.87 -3.99
CA ASP A 153 24.20 19.48 -5.00
C ASP A 153 25.68 19.39 -4.63
N GLY A 154 26.48 18.87 -5.57
CA GLY A 154 27.91 18.63 -5.41
C GLY A 154 28.27 17.39 -4.58
N PHE A 155 27.30 16.53 -4.24
CA PHE A 155 27.53 15.29 -3.52
C PHE A 155 27.00 14.09 -4.29
N ASP A 156 27.89 13.41 -5.02
CA ASP A 156 27.56 12.13 -5.65
C ASP A 156 28.02 10.97 -4.75
N LEU A 157 27.13 9.99 -4.56
CA LEU A 157 27.52 8.75 -3.92
C LEU A 157 28.41 7.89 -4.85
N PRO A 158 29.48 7.28 -4.32
CA PRO A 158 30.30 6.35 -5.09
C PRO A 158 29.47 5.11 -5.42
N GLY A 159 28.92 5.05 -6.63
CA GLY A 159 28.03 3.99 -7.09
C GLY A 159 26.70 4.48 -7.69
N GLY A 160 26.44 5.80 -7.68
CA GLY A 160 25.16 6.36 -8.10
C GLY A 160 24.14 6.36 -6.96
N THR A 161 22.86 6.53 -7.31
CA THR A 161 21.75 6.61 -6.35
C THR A 161 21.69 5.38 -5.44
N LEU A 162 21.60 5.63 -4.13
CA LEU A 162 21.31 4.61 -3.13
C LEU A 162 19.80 4.41 -3.04
N ILE A 163 19.32 3.20 -3.35
CA ILE A 163 17.89 2.84 -3.30
C ILE A 163 17.68 1.76 -2.23
N ILE A 164 16.71 1.97 -1.34
CA ILE A 164 16.26 1.01 -0.33
C ILE A 164 14.73 0.94 -0.36
N ASP A 165 14.19 -0.13 -0.93
CA ASP A 165 12.75 -0.31 -1.23
C ASP A 165 12.21 -1.68 -0.80
N PRO A 166 12.43 -2.12 0.46
CA PRO A 166 11.94 -3.42 0.90
C PRO A 166 10.41 -3.41 1.02
N THR A 167 9.78 -4.49 0.58
CA THR A 167 8.37 -4.80 0.92
C THR A 167 8.33 -5.77 2.10
N LEU A 168 7.52 -5.44 3.11
CA LEU A 168 7.35 -6.21 4.33
C LEU A 168 5.90 -6.69 4.43
N GLU A 169 5.71 -7.99 4.58
CA GLU A 169 4.41 -8.58 4.89
C GLU A 169 4.19 -8.60 6.41
N ASN A 170 3.01 -8.17 6.85
CA ASN A 170 2.60 -8.21 8.25
C ASN A 170 1.42 -9.17 8.45
N ASP A 171 1.75 -10.44 8.68
CA ASP A 171 0.80 -11.56 8.90
C ASP A 171 0.20 -11.59 10.33
N GLY A 172 0.64 -10.71 11.23
CA GLY A 172 0.57 -10.93 12.67
C GLY A 172 -0.57 -10.25 13.44
N LEU A 173 -1.30 -9.32 12.83
CA LEU A 173 -2.40 -8.61 13.47
C LEU A 173 -3.65 -8.93 12.67
N GLY A 174 -4.50 -9.84 13.19
CA GLY A 174 -5.77 -10.20 12.55
C GLY A 174 -6.42 -8.96 11.96
N GLY A 175 -6.49 -8.95 10.62
CA GLY A 175 -6.57 -7.74 9.80
C GLY A 175 -7.41 -6.67 10.47
N GLY A 176 -6.76 -5.60 10.90
CA GLY A 176 -7.45 -4.33 11.17
C GLY A 176 -7.91 -3.76 9.82
N GLY A 177 -8.74 -4.53 9.10
CA GLY A 177 -9.24 -4.15 7.81
C GLY A 177 -10.07 -2.89 7.95
N ALA A 178 -10.16 -2.13 6.85
CA ALA A 178 -11.01 -0.97 6.82
C ALA A 178 -12.40 -1.33 7.35
N PRO A 179 -12.98 -0.51 8.24
CA PRO A 179 -14.33 -0.76 8.72
C PRO A 179 -15.27 -0.83 7.52
N LEU A 180 -15.99 -1.93 7.39
CA LEU A 180 -17.08 -2.01 6.43
C LEU A 180 -18.20 -1.11 6.91
N ILE A 181 -18.60 -0.21 6.02
CA ILE A 181 -19.81 0.57 6.14
C ILE A 181 -20.81 -0.11 5.21
N GLY A 182 -22.06 -0.29 5.65
CA GLY A 182 -23.07 -0.88 4.77
C GLY A 182 -23.20 -0.10 3.45
N GLY A 183 -23.18 -0.82 2.34
CA GLY A 183 -23.10 -0.30 0.97
C GLY A 183 -21.66 -0.25 0.41
N ASN A 184 -21.50 0.46 -0.70
CA ASN A 184 -20.22 0.63 -1.39
C ASN A 184 -19.70 2.05 -1.20
N LEU A 185 -18.49 2.18 -0.64
CA LEU A 185 -17.80 3.44 -0.41
C LEU A 185 -16.43 3.42 -1.09
N ALA A 186 -16.09 4.50 -1.78
CA ALA A 186 -14.74 4.77 -2.24
C ALA A 186 -14.35 6.20 -1.87
N THR A 187 -13.18 6.39 -1.24
CA THR A 187 -12.69 7.70 -0.80
C THR A 187 -11.23 7.90 -1.20
N PHE A 188 -10.88 9.14 -1.53
CA PHE A 188 -9.51 9.53 -1.80
C PHE A 188 -9.22 10.87 -1.13
N ASP A 189 -8.09 10.95 -0.44
CA ASP A 189 -7.57 12.19 0.14
C ASP A 189 -6.10 12.37 -0.24
N ALA A 190 -5.70 13.62 -0.50
CA ALA A 190 -4.33 13.93 -0.89
C ALA A 190 -3.91 15.32 -0.39
N ASP A 191 -2.88 15.35 0.44
CA ASP A 191 -2.23 16.54 0.94
C ASP A 191 -0.81 16.62 0.36
N ALA A 192 -0.58 17.55 -0.57
CA ALA A 192 0.70 17.67 -1.24
C ALA A 192 1.22 19.11 -1.20
N ASN A 193 2.49 19.27 -0.82
CA ASN A 193 3.14 20.57 -0.68
C ASN A 193 4.57 20.52 -1.23
N ALA A 194 4.92 21.44 -2.13
CA ALA A 194 6.29 21.63 -2.60
C ALA A 194 6.75 23.07 -2.38
N GLN A 195 7.87 23.24 -1.68
CA GLN A 195 8.43 24.54 -1.31
C GLN A 195 9.81 24.74 -1.95
N GLY A 196 10.09 25.93 -2.48
CA GLY A 196 11.35 26.22 -3.16
C GLY A 196 11.14 27.09 -4.39
N ASN A 197 12.17 27.19 -5.23
CA ASN A 197 12.01 27.76 -6.57
C ASN A 197 11.64 26.65 -7.54
N TYR A 198 10.88 26.99 -8.59
CA TYR A 198 10.51 26.07 -9.66
C TYR A 198 9.92 24.74 -9.16
N THR A 199 8.89 24.83 -8.32
CA THR A 199 8.23 23.65 -7.79
C THR A 199 7.00 23.26 -8.61
N LEU A 200 6.72 21.96 -8.63
CA LEU A 200 5.50 21.38 -9.20
C LEU A 200 4.85 20.48 -8.15
N VAL A 201 3.52 20.51 -8.12
CA VAL A 201 2.69 19.50 -7.46
C VAL A 201 1.60 19.12 -8.47
N ASP A 202 1.52 17.84 -8.80
CA ASP A 202 0.46 17.27 -9.64
C ASP A 202 -0.20 16.11 -8.88
N VAL A 203 -1.52 16.07 -8.90
CA VAL A 203 -2.32 15.04 -8.22
C VAL A 203 -3.31 14.49 -9.24
N GLN A 204 -3.22 13.20 -9.52
CA GLN A 204 -4.11 12.50 -10.43
C GLN A 204 -4.77 11.35 -9.66
N TYR A 205 -6.09 11.22 -9.78
CA TYR A 205 -6.83 10.20 -9.06
C TYR A 205 -8.12 9.80 -9.79
N ASP A 206 -8.54 8.56 -9.54
CA ASP A 206 -9.79 7.97 -9.99
C ASP A 206 -10.51 7.32 -8.81
N VAL A 207 -11.82 7.57 -8.68
CA VAL A 207 -12.67 7.01 -7.62
C VAL A 207 -13.95 6.47 -8.25
N LEU A 208 -14.28 5.22 -7.99
CA LEU A 208 -15.43 4.52 -8.55
C LEU A 208 -16.14 3.68 -7.51
N THR A 209 -17.47 3.76 -7.47
CA THR A 209 -18.32 2.78 -6.80
C THR A 209 -19.39 2.26 -7.75
N VAL A 210 -19.70 0.97 -7.62
CA VAL A 210 -20.83 0.31 -8.29
C VAL A 210 -21.64 -0.39 -7.21
N ASP A 211 -22.94 -0.08 -7.19
CA ASP A 211 -23.88 -0.58 -6.20
C ASP A 211 -23.88 -2.11 -6.12
N ASN A 212 -23.66 -2.62 -4.90
CA ASN A 212 -23.56 -4.03 -4.51
C ASN A 212 -22.57 -4.84 -5.35
N GLN A 213 -21.48 -4.22 -5.82
CA GLN A 213 -20.50 -4.89 -6.67
C GLN A 213 -19.06 -4.47 -6.43
N LEU A 214 -18.79 -3.17 -6.30
CA LEU A 214 -17.43 -2.66 -6.49
C LEU A 214 -17.18 -1.35 -5.75
N SER A 215 -16.01 -1.24 -5.12
CA SER A 215 -15.36 0.03 -4.80
C SER A 215 -13.93 0.01 -5.33
N ALA A 216 -13.50 1.08 -5.99
CA ALA A 216 -12.13 1.22 -6.48
C ALA A 216 -11.63 2.66 -6.30
N VAL A 217 -10.36 2.78 -5.96
CA VAL A 217 -9.63 4.05 -5.91
C VAL A 217 -8.24 3.86 -6.47
N SER A 218 -7.74 4.83 -7.22
CA SER A 218 -6.33 4.93 -7.62
C SER A 218 -5.90 6.38 -7.53
N GLY A 219 -4.66 6.61 -7.14
CA GLY A 219 -4.13 7.96 -7.07
C GLY A 219 -2.61 7.99 -7.08
N ILE A 220 -2.08 9.09 -7.61
CA ILE A 220 -0.65 9.38 -7.65
C ILE A 220 -0.44 10.87 -7.40
N VAL A 221 0.55 11.18 -6.58
CA VAL A 221 1.06 12.53 -6.36
C VAL A 221 2.47 12.59 -6.95
N ILE A 222 2.72 13.59 -7.77
CA ILE A 222 4.04 13.89 -8.34
C ILE A 222 4.46 15.26 -7.80
N THR A 223 5.69 15.35 -7.30
CA THR A 223 6.29 16.62 -6.90
C THR A 223 7.62 16.81 -7.58
N GLU A 224 7.95 18.08 -7.86
CA GLU A 224 9.25 18.47 -8.39
C GLU A 224 9.79 19.64 -7.56
N VAL A 225 11.08 19.59 -7.23
CA VAL A 225 11.79 20.68 -6.57
C VAL A 225 13.15 20.88 -7.24
N ALA A 226 13.54 22.14 -7.44
CA ALA A 226 14.83 22.54 -8.02
C ALA A 226 15.63 23.44 -7.08
#